data_AF-E7N3E3-F1
#
_entry.id   AF-E7N3E3-F1
#
_cell.length_a   1.000
_cell.length_b   1.000
_cell.length_c   1.000
_cell.angle_alpha   90.00
_cell.angle_beta   90.00
_cell.angle_gamma   90.00
#
_symmetry.space_group_name_H-M   'P 1'
#
loop_
_entity.id
_entity.type
_entity.pdbx_description
1 polymer ?
#
loop_
_entity_poly.entity_id
_entity_poly.type
_entity_poly.pdbx_seq_one_letter_code
_entity_poly.pdbx_strand_id
1 'polypeptide(L)'
;MHMPDRGLKENFFRTDGRLNRKRYFLRNVVLAALGVLLLIFFSIYIGMTLIDTGEGAFAAFLHSFMTGIGVFMLLCTPLIISHLTLTVRRLHDVGMSGWYLLFLYVPLVNVALGFYLLFKEGQSGANAYGDDPRALPAAANAGDAHPSPPADAEPSLPAAAAELPDAPLHTFSDLRFFSMKGRLSRRDFALTLGAICGGQGLLFALYDSLVLPLNYLVAASLFRDATPAFWGLTVTTLGAAIFLMLLATPFLGVSAVVRRLHDMGRSGLCALPAFLAILTIIFIPVFYILIWGVSQAYAMGIPLTSFLTDFMHWSTGGNTLPYILLGSTLIGAVLLLILIPLNGWLFFGSGDAGENAYGAPPSTQPLPGVRTAFLSRIRTINYRNFRFSALLVCAAANFILMFASNLIINPLCIILMPAGILPYGSDYYFILLLSSIYPLAALPLVLRRLKTLGRSAYEALFIYAALLPTPVIVLPVAHFYGELDRLNVEAALSGTDEIDPTQLLSLLSIEPSSGTIACAALTLVCGIVSIVSVVRLMRD
;
A
#
# COMPACT_ATOMS: atom_id res chain seq x y z
N MET A 1 -36.95 0.72 7.39
CA MET A 1 -37.60 1.71 6.47
C MET A 1 -36.53 2.26 5.53
N HIS A 2 -36.52 1.84 4.26
CA HIS A 2 -35.52 2.29 3.28
C HIS A 2 -35.77 3.75 2.91
N MET A 3 -35.02 4.67 3.50
CA MET A 3 -35.06 6.09 3.16
C MET A 3 -34.52 6.26 1.72
N PRO A 4 -35.26 6.92 0.80
CA PRO A 4 -34.73 7.22 -0.53
C PRO A 4 -33.48 8.09 -0.42
N ASP A 5 -32.41 7.73 -1.14
CA ASP A 5 -31.15 8.49 -1.18
C ASP A 5 -31.42 9.93 -1.68
N ARG A 6 -31.47 10.90 -0.76
CA ARG A 6 -31.65 12.33 -1.08
C ARG A 6 -30.35 13.06 -0.82
N GLY A 7 -29.80 13.73 -1.85
CA GLY A 7 -28.54 14.48 -1.76
C GLY A 7 -27.37 13.81 -2.48
N LEU A 8 -26.32 14.58 -2.78
CA LEU A 8 -25.13 14.10 -3.48
C LEU A 8 -24.38 13.03 -2.67
N LYS A 9 -24.26 13.27 -1.36
CA LYS A 9 -23.56 12.37 -0.42
C LYS A 9 -24.23 11.01 -0.35
N GLU A 10 -25.55 10.96 -0.24
CA GLU A 10 -26.36 9.75 -0.10
C GLU A 10 -26.36 8.94 -1.42
N ASN A 11 -26.33 9.64 -2.55
CA ASN A 11 -26.32 9.01 -3.86
C ASN A 11 -24.94 8.44 -4.24
N PHE A 12 -23.84 9.14 -3.92
CA PHE A 12 -22.51 8.82 -4.45
C PHE A 12 -21.42 8.57 -3.40
N PHE A 13 -21.48 9.12 -2.19
CA PHE A 13 -20.35 9.04 -1.24
C PHE A 13 -20.63 8.18 0.01
N ARG A 14 -21.85 7.65 0.15
CA ARG A 14 -22.21 6.75 1.24
C ARG A 14 -21.71 5.33 0.96
N THR A 15 -21.14 4.68 1.96
CA THR A 15 -20.68 3.27 1.92
C THR A 15 -21.68 2.28 2.49
N ASP A 16 -22.57 2.73 3.38
CA ASP A 16 -23.53 1.86 4.07
C ASP A 16 -24.78 1.59 3.24
N GLY A 17 -25.39 0.43 3.50
CA GLY A 17 -26.62 0.00 2.84
C GLY A 17 -26.36 -0.71 1.51
N ARG A 18 -27.46 -0.95 0.80
CA ARG A 18 -27.51 -1.77 -0.41
C ARG A 18 -27.88 -0.94 -1.62
N LEU A 19 -27.34 -1.32 -2.78
CA LEU A 19 -27.63 -0.66 -4.05
C LEU A 19 -28.08 -1.67 -5.11
N ASN A 20 -29.31 -1.50 -5.58
CA ASN A 20 -29.89 -2.28 -6.66
C ASN A 20 -29.12 -2.08 -7.98
N ARG A 21 -28.96 -3.15 -8.78
CA ARG A 21 -28.36 -3.16 -10.13
C ARG A 21 -28.77 -1.97 -11.03
N LYS A 22 -30.05 -1.57 -11.07
CA LYS A 22 -30.51 -0.46 -11.93
C LYS A 22 -29.93 0.88 -11.48
N ARG A 23 -29.97 1.16 -10.18
CA ARG A 23 -29.41 2.41 -9.62
C ARG A 23 -27.88 2.40 -9.71
N TYR A 24 -27.25 1.25 -9.46
CA TYR A 24 -25.82 1.06 -9.66
C TYR A 24 -25.40 1.35 -11.10
N PHE A 25 -26.07 0.75 -12.09
CA PHE A 25 -25.78 0.99 -13.50
C PHE A 25 -25.98 2.46 -13.88
N LEU A 26 -27.14 3.04 -13.56
CA LEU A 26 -27.45 4.43 -13.92
C LEU A 26 -26.47 5.43 -13.29
N ARG A 27 -26.11 5.24 -12.01
CA ARG A 27 -25.14 6.12 -11.33
C ARG A 27 -23.74 5.97 -11.92
N ASN A 28 -23.32 4.75 -12.28
CA ASN A 28 -22.05 4.56 -13.00
C ASN A 28 -22.06 5.17 -14.40
N VAL A 29 -23.19 5.15 -15.12
CA VAL A 29 -23.35 5.85 -16.40
C VAL A 29 -23.20 7.36 -16.22
N VAL A 30 -23.79 7.94 -15.16
CA VAL A 30 -23.61 9.37 -14.83
C VAL A 30 -22.14 9.68 -14.53
N LEU A 31 -21.47 8.85 -13.71
CA LEU A 31 -20.03 9.03 -13.43
C LEU A 31 -19.18 8.89 -14.71
N ALA A 32 -19.50 7.95 -15.59
CA ALA A 32 -18.81 7.77 -16.86
C ALA A 32 -19.03 8.97 -17.80
N ALA A 33 -20.24 9.50 -17.90
CA ALA A 33 -20.54 10.69 -18.70
C ALA A 33 -19.76 11.92 -18.18
N LEU A 34 -19.69 12.11 -16.86
CA LEU A 34 -18.87 13.15 -16.25
C LEU A 34 -17.37 12.94 -16.53
N GLY A 35 -16.89 11.70 -16.45
CA GLY A 35 -15.50 11.37 -16.79
C GLY A 35 -15.16 11.63 -18.26
N VAL A 36 -16.06 11.28 -19.18
CA VAL A 36 -15.92 11.58 -20.61
C VAL A 36 -15.95 13.09 -20.85
N LEU A 37 -16.82 13.83 -20.16
CA LEU A 37 -16.87 15.28 -20.25
C LEU A 37 -15.54 15.91 -19.78
N LEU A 38 -14.99 15.46 -18.66
CA LEU A 38 -13.67 15.91 -18.19
C LEU A 38 -12.56 15.57 -19.19
N LEU A 39 -12.61 14.39 -19.81
CA LEU A 39 -11.66 14.00 -20.85
C LEU A 39 -11.78 14.90 -22.09
N ILE A 40 -13.00 15.24 -22.52
CA ILE A 40 -13.23 16.18 -23.63
C ILE A 40 -12.66 17.56 -23.27
N PHE A 41 -12.94 18.08 -22.07
CA PHE A 41 -12.37 19.36 -21.64
C PHE A 41 -10.84 19.33 -21.59
N PHE A 42 -10.24 18.24 -21.12
CA PHE A 42 -8.80 18.07 -21.09
C PHE A 42 -8.21 18.01 -22.51
N SER A 43 -8.84 17.29 -23.44
CA SER A 43 -8.45 17.26 -24.85
C SER A 43 -8.61 18.61 -25.54
N ILE A 44 -9.67 19.38 -25.23
CA ILE A 44 -9.84 20.74 -25.73
C ILE A 44 -8.75 21.65 -25.18
N TYR A 45 -8.45 21.58 -23.88
CA TYR A 45 -7.35 22.33 -23.26
C TYR A 45 -6.02 22.06 -23.95
N ILE A 46 -5.69 20.78 -24.17
CA ILE A 46 -4.51 20.38 -24.95
C ILE A 46 -4.60 20.98 -26.37
N GLY A 47 -5.70 20.78 -27.09
CA GLY A 47 -5.87 21.31 -28.45
C GLY A 47 -5.71 22.83 -28.56
N MET A 48 -6.25 23.60 -27.62
CA MET A 48 -6.14 25.06 -27.58
C MET A 48 -4.72 25.54 -27.32
N THR A 49 -3.98 24.84 -26.45
CA THR A 49 -2.58 25.16 -26.14
C THR A 49 -1.61 24.75 -27.26
N LEU A 50 -1.95 23.71 -28.04
CA LEU A 50 -1.18 23.34 -29.24
C LEU A 50 -1.28 24.37 -30.38
N ILE A 51 -2.37 25.13 -30.46
CA ILE A 51 -2.55 26.15 -31.52
C ILE A 51 -1.66 27.37 -31.29
N ASP A 52 -1.27 27.61 -30.04
CA ASP A 52 -0.63 28.85 -29.58
C ASP A 52 0.90 28.74 -29.42
N THR A 53 1.49 27.60 -29.80
CA THR A 53 2.90 27.29 -29.56
C THR A 53 3.70 27.28 -30.87
N GLY A 54 4.70 28.16 -30.96
CA GLY A 54 5.70 28.15 -32.04
C GLY A 54 6.73 27.00 -31.92
N GLU A 55 6.44 26.01 -31.08
CA GLU A 55 7.28 24.83 -30.79
C GLU A 55 6.81 23.62 -31.61
N GLY A 56 7.64 22.56 -31.67
CA GLY A 56 7.27 21.31 -32.35
C GLY A 56 6.03 20.66 -31.73
N ALA A 57 5.13 20.10 -32.55
CA ALA A 57 3.83 19.57 -32.10
C ALA A 57 3.92 18.53 -30.97
N PHE A 58 4.99 17.74 -30.91
CA PHE A 58 5.21 16.76 -29.83
C PHE A 58 5.62 17.42 -28.50
N ALA A 59 6.50 18.43 -28.54
CA ALA A 59 6.93 19.17 -27.35
C ALA A 59 5.78 19.97 -26.75
N ALA A 60 5.01 20.68 -27.59
CA ALA A 60 3.79 21.37 -27.20
C ALA A 60 2.76 20.44 -26.56
N PHE A 61 2.54 19.25 -27.15
CA PHE A 61 1.66 18.24 -26.56
C PHE A 61 2.13 17.78 -25.18
N LEU A 62 3.42 17.47 -25.04
CA LEU A 62 3.98 16.99 -23.78
C LEU A 62 3.88 18.07 -22.69
N HIS A 63 4.19 19.32 -23.02
CA HIS A 63 4.04 20.46 -22.13
C HIS A 63 2.60 20.60 -21.65
N SER A 64 1.64 20.70 -22.56
CA SER A 64 0.22 20.83 -22.24
C SER A 64 -0.33 19.65 -21.45
N PHE A 65 0.13 18.44 -21.76
CA PHE A 65 -0.27 17.25 -21.02
C PHE A 65 0.26 17.31 -19.57
N MET A 66 1.55 17.64 -19.39
CA MET A 66 2.18 17.74 -18.06
C MET A 66 1.57 18.84 -17.18
N THR A 67 1.21 19.99 -17.75
CA THR A 67 0.59 21.09 -16.99
C THR A 67 -0.86 20.79 -16.59
N GLY A 68 -1.62 20.12 -17.46
CA GLY A 68 -3.04 19.87 -17.22
C GLY A 68 -3.35 18.57 -16.47
N ILE A 69 -2.44 17.58 -16.46
CA ILE A 69 -2.72 16.24 -15.91
C ILE A 69 -3.02 16.28 -14.41
N GLY A 70 -2.37 17.17 -13.65
CA GLY A 70 -2.64 17.35 -12.22
C GLY A 70 -4.08 17.79 -11.96
N VAL A 71 -4.58 18.79 -12.71
CA VAL A 71 -5.97 19.27 -12.59
C VAL A 71 -6.95 18.16 -12.97
N PHE A 72 -6.67 17.46 -14.07
CA PHE A 72 -7.50 16.35 -14.52
C PHE A 72 -7.62 15.25 -13.45
N MET A 73 -6.50 14.82 -12.86
CA MET A 73 -6.47 13.82 -11.79
C MET A 73 -7.26 14.25 -10.54
N LEU A 74 -7.13 15.51 -10.11
CA LEU A 74 -7.90 16.04 -8.97
C LEU A 74 -9.40 16.04 -9.25
N LEU A 75 -9.82 16.44 -10.46
CA LEU A 75 -11.23 16.43 -10.86
C LEU A 75 -11.79 15.00 -10.99
N CYS A 76 -10.95 14.02 -11.37
CA CYS A 76 -11.33 12.61 -11.41
C CYS A 76 -11.43 11.96 -10.02
N THR A 77 -10.71 12.45 -9.01
CA THR A 77 -10.68 11.88 -7.65
C THR A 77 -12.08 11.66 -7.03
N PRO A 78 -13.00 12.65 -6.99
CA PRO A 78 -14.35 12.41 -6.47
C PRO A 78 -15.16 11.39 -7.29
N LEU A 79 -14.92 11.29 -8.60
CA LEU A 79 -15.55 10.27 -9.46
C LEU A 79 -15.07 8.87 -9.12
N ILE A 80 -13.76 8.70 -8.90
CA ILE A 80 -13.14 7.44 -8.48
C ILE A 80 -13.69 7.01 -7.13
N ILE A 81 -13.68 7.91 -6.13
CA ILE A 81 -14.24 7.62 -4.80
C ILE A 81 -15.70 7.21 -4.91
N SER A 82 -16.50 7.93 -5.71
CA SER A 82 -17.90 7.59 -5.96
C SER A 82 -18.10 6.23 -6.62
N HIS A 83 -17.23 5.85 -7.57
CA HIS A 83 -17.30 4.53 -8.19
C HIS A 83 -17.04 3.41 -7.18
N LEU A 84 -16.06 3.60 -6.29
CA LEU A 84 -15.71 2.63 -5.26
C LEU A 84 -16.84 2.43 -4.24
N THR A 85 -17.43 3.52 -3.72
CA THR A 85 -18.56 3.45 -2.77
C THR A 85 -19.81 2.80 -3.37
N LEU A 86 -20.14 3.09 -4.64
CA LEU A 86 -21.24 2.44 -5.36
C LEU A 86 -21.00 0.94 -5.52
N THR A 87 -19.77 0.55 -5.83
CA THR A 87 -19.38 -0.86 -5.97
C THR A 87 -19.47 -1.61 -4.64
N VAL A 88 -19.06 -0.99 -3.53
CA VAL A 88 -19.23 -1.55 -2.18
C VAL A 88 -20.70 -1.81 -1.86
N ARG A 89 -21.59 -0.82 -2.10
CA ARG A 89 -23.03 -0.99 -1.86
C ARG A 89 -23.67 -2.04 -2.79
N ARG A 90 -23.13 -2.21 -4.00
CA ARG A 90 -23.58 -3.25 -4.94
C ARG A 90 -23.14 -4.64 -4.48
N LEU A 91 -21.92 -4.77 -3.97
CA LEU A 91 -21.42 -5.98 -3.34
C LEU A 91 -22.30 -6.37 -2.13
N HIS A 92 -22.64 -5.41 -1.28
CA HIS A 92 -23.56 -5.61 -0.15
C HIS A 92 -24.95 -6.09 -0.61
N ASP A 93 -25.44 -5.63 -1.77
CA ASP A 93 -26.75 -6.07 -2.29
C ASP A 93 -26.74 -7.53 -2.76
N VAL A 94 -25.61 -8.04 -3.27
CA VAL A 94 -25.44 -9.46 -3.62
C VAL A 94 -24.99 -10.32 -2.42
N GLY A 95 -24.96 -9.74 -1.21
CA GLY A 95 -24.57 -10.43 0.02
C GLY A 95 -23.06 -10.62 0.20
N MET A 96 -22.25 -9.93 -0.60
CA MET A 96 -20.79 -9.99 -0.53
C MET A 96 -20.24 -8.83 0.30
N SER A 97 -19.15 -9.04 1.01
CA SER A 97 -18.48 -7.97 1.76
C SER A 97 -17.81 -6.96 0.83
N GLY A 98 -17.68 -5.70 1.26
CA GLY A 98 -16.92 -4.67 0.54
C GLY A 98 -15.47 -5.05 0.20
N TRP A 99 -14.85 -6.02 0.89
CA TRP A 99 -13.52 -6.54 0.57
C TRP A 99 -13.34 -7.09 -0.86
N TYR A 100 -14.42 -7.56 -1.48
CA TYR A 100 -14.38 -8.00 -2.88
C TYR A 100 -14.13 -6.85 -3.87
N LEU A 101 -14.17 -5.60 -3.41
CA LEU A 101 -13.72 -4.43 -4.18
C LEU A 101 -12.26 -4.56 -4.63
N LEU A 102 -11.42 -5.25 -3.85
CA LEU A 102 -10.00 -5.44 -4.19
C LEU A 102 -9.78 -6.15 -5.53
N PHE A 103 -10.77 -6.92 -6.00
CA PHE A 103 -10.73 -7.54 -7.32
C PHE A 103 -10.78 -6.54 -8.48
N LEU A 104 -11.17 -5.29 -8.25
CA LEU A 104 -11.03 -4.24 -9.26
C LEU A 104 -9.56 -3.96 -9.64
N TYR A 105 -8.62 -4.27 -8.73
CA TYR A 105 -7.18 -4.08 -8.96
C TYR A 105 -6.50 -5.29 -9.61
N VAL A 106 -7.24 -6.40 -9.81
CA VAL A 106 -6.71 -7.59 -10.48
C VAL A 106 -7.16 -7.56 -11.94
N PRO A 107 -6.23 -7.42 -12.92
CA PRO A 107 -6.59 -7.39 -14.33
C PRO A 107 -7.40 -8.61 -14.75
N LEU A 108 -8.36 -8.41 -15.66
CA LEU A 108 -9.35 -9.39 -16.15
C LEU A 108 -10.38 -9.84 -15.11
N VAL A 109 -9.97 -10.07 -13.86
CA VAL A 109 -10.90 -10.35 -12.74
C VAL A 109 -11.78 -9.14 -12.47
N ASN A 110 -11.25 -7.93 -12.60
CA ASN A 110 -12.02 -6.68 -12.52
C ASN A 110 -13.17 -6.63 -13.54
N VAL A 111 -12.93 -7.08 -14.77
CA VAL A 111 -13.94 -7.15 -15.84
C VAL A 111 -14.99 -8.21 -15.50
N ALA A 112 -14.56 -9.40 -15.07
CA ALA A 112 -15.46 -10.47 -14.65
C ALA A 112 -16.35 -10.06 -13.46
N LEU A 113 -15.78 -9.39 -12.46
CA LEU A 113 -16.53 -8.82 -11.33
C LEU A 113 -17.51 -7.75 -11.83
N GLY A 114 -17.09 -6.87 -12.73
CA GLY A 114 -17.96 -5.85 -13.33
C GLY A 114 -19.21 -6.47 -13.96
N PHE A 115 -19.04 -7.48 -14.82
CA PHE A 115 -20.16 -8.20 -15.42
C PHE A 115 -21.03 -8.93 -14.39
N TYR A 116 -20.40 -9.59 -13.42
CA TYR A 116 -21.12 -10.24 -12.33
C TYR A 116 -22.01 -9.24 -11.58
N LEU A 117 -21.49 -8.07 -11.19
CA LEU A 117 -22.24 -7.05 -10.46
C LEU A 117 -23.35 -6.41 -11.29
N LEU A 118 -23.18 -6.33 -12.62
CA LEU A 118 -24.20 -5.82 -13.55
C LEU A 118 -25.38 -6.78 -13.69
N PHE A 119 -25.12 -8.08 -13.84
CA PHE A 119 -26.15 -9.06 -14.18
C PHE A 119 -26.73 -9.82 -12.99
N LYS A 120 -25.93 -10.07 -11.94
CA LYS A 120 -26.39 -10.85 -10.78
C LYS A 120 -27.57 -10.15 -10.09
N GLU A 121 -28.58 -10.91 -9.71
CA GLU A 121 -29.66 -10.41 -8.87
C GLU A 121 -29.21 -10.19 -7.42
N GLY A 122 -29.67 -9.10 -6.80
CA GLY A 122 -29.47 -8.87 -5.37
C GLY A 122 -30.25 -9.88 -4.53
N GLN A 123 -29.86 -10.04 -3.26
CA GLN A 123 -30.55 -10.93 -2.33
C GLN A 123 -31.95 -10.41 -2.01
N SER A 124 -32.97 -11.27 -2.04
CA SER A 124 -34.33 -10.89 -1.63
C SER A 124 -34.44 -10.78 -0.12
N GLY A 125 -35.19 -9.79 0.38
CA GLY A 125 -35.41 -9.59 1.81
C GLY A 125 -34.23 -8.91 2.52
N ALA A 126 -34.32 -8.77 3.85
CA ALA A 126 -33.27 -8.13 4.64
C ALA A 126 -32.01 -9.01 4.69
N ASN A 127 -30.83 -8.39 4.58
CA ASN A 127 -29.55 -9.07 4.76
C ASN A 127 -28.69 -8.32 5.81
N ALA A 128 -27.47 -8.81 6.07
CA ALA A 128 -26.56 -8.23 7.05
C ALA A 128 -26.21 -6.74 6.80
N TYR A 129 -26.48 -6.22 5.60
CA TYR A 129 -26.19 -4.86 5.18
C TYR A 129 -27.46 -3.98 5.07
N GLY A 130 -28.62 -4.51 5.45
CA GLY A 130 -29.88 -3.77 5.57
C GLY A 130 -31.05 -4.34 4.77
N ASP A 131 -32.17 -3.63 4.86
CA ASP A 131 -33.44 -3.93 4.17
C ASP A 131 -33.26 -4.03 2.66
N ASP A 132 -34.11 -4.83 2.01
CA ASP A 132 -34.12 -4.95 0.55
C ASP A 132 -34.36 -3.58 -0.11
N PRO A 133 -33.46 -3.12 -1.01
CA PRO A 133 -33.63 -1.85 -1.72
C PRO A 133 -34.83 -1.84 -2.69
N ARG A 134 -35.51 -2.98 -2.88
CA ARG A 134 -36.76 -3.14 -3.65
C ARG A 134 -38.01 -3.25 -2.78
N ALA A 135 -37.88 -3.39 -1.45
CA ALA A 135 -39.05 -3.43 -0.58
C ALA A 135 -39.81 -2.10 -0.70
N LEU A 136 -40.93 -2.14 -1.40
CA LEU A 136 -41.91 -1.04 -1.44
C LEU A 136 -42.46 -0.83 -0.01
N PRO A 137 -42.82 0.41 0.38
CA PRO A 137 -43.52 0.68 1.63
C PRO A 137 -44.99 0.22 1.55
N ALA A 138 -45.23 -1.05 1.20
CA ALA A 138 -46.55 -1.62 0.92
C ALA A 138 -46.82 -2.85 1.79
N ALA A 139 -46.57 -2.73 3.09
CA ALA A 139 -47.09 -3.63 4.12
C ALA A 139 -47.52 -2.84 5.38
N ALA A 140 -47.93 -1.58 5.20
CA ALA A 140 -48.49 -0.75 6.28
C ALA A 140 -50.03 -0.76 6.30
N ASN A 141 -50.69 -1.47 5.37
CA ASN A 141 -52.15 -1.58 5.28
C ASN A 141 -52.58 -3.04 5.13
N ALA A 142 -52.33 -3.85 6.16
CA ALA A 142 -53.10 -5.06 6.41
C ALA A 142 -52.94 -5.41 7.89
N GLY A 143 -53.99 -5.14 8.67
CA GLY A 143 -54.30 -5.66 10.00
C GLY A 143 -53.15 -5.88 10.97
N ASP A 144 -53.04 -5.01 11.97
CA ASP A 144 -53.40 -5.40 13.35
C ASP A 144 -53.34 -4.19 14.28
N ALA A 145 -54.41 -4.03 15.07
CA ALA A 145 -54.57 -2.98 16.03
C ALA A 145 -53.53 -3.12 17.16
N HIS A 146 -52.71 -2.10 17.37
CA HIS A 146 -51.94 -1.92 18.59
C HIS A 146 -52.06 -0.46 19.05
N PRO A 147 -52.39 -0.17 20.33
CA PRO A 147 -52.59 1.19 20.79
C PRO A 147 -51.24 1.93 20.88
N SER A 148 -51.25 3.18 20.44
CA SER A 148 -50.13 4.12 20.44
C SER A 148 -49.49 4.26 21.84
N PRO A 149 -48.15 4.24 21.98
CA PRO A 149 -47.49 4.65 23.22
C PRO A 149 -47.44 6.20 23.34
N PRO A 150 -47.36 6.75 24.57
CA PRO A 150 -47.46 8.18 24.84
C PRO A 150 -46.29 9.00 24.28
N ALA A 151 -46.57 10.26 23.98
CA ALA A 151 -45.81 11.18 23.14
C ALA A 151 -44.53 11.80 23.75
N ASP A 152 -43.92 11.17 24.75
CA ASP A 152 -42.73 11.71 25.44
C ASP A 152 -41.60 10.67 25.49
N ALA A 153 -40.96 10.42 24.35
CA ALA A 153 -39.68 9.71 24.31
C ALA A 153 -38.81 10.32 23.21
N GLU A 154 -37.82 11.12 23.62
CA GLU A 154 -36.74 11.58 22.75
C GLU A 154 -36.06 10.37 22.05
N PRO A 155 -35.60 10.53 20.80
CA PRO A 155 -34.85 9.48 20.11
C PRO A 155 -33.47 9.38 20.75
N SER A 156 -33.34 8.54 21.78
CA SER A 156 -32.03 8.07 22.22
C SER A 156 -31.39 7.33 21.04
N LEU A 157 -30.25 7.87 20.58
CA LEU A 157 -29.26 7.17 19.76
C LEU A 157 -29.18 5.71 20.25
N PRO A 158 -29.17 4.71 19.36
CA PRO A 158 -29.02 3.33 19.80
C PRO A 158 -27.77 3.30 20.66
N ALA A 159 -27.96 2.96 21.94
CA ALA A 159 -26.89 2.74 22.88
C ALA A 159 -25.88 1.87 22.15
N ALA A 160 -24.72 2.47 21.85
CA ALA A 160 -23.52 1.72 21.49
C ALA A 160 -23.50 0.56 22.48
N ALA A 161 -23.73 -0.64 21.94
CA ALA A 161 -24.06 -1.84 22.69
C ALA A 161 -23.36 -1.78 24.03
N ALA A 162 -24.14 -1.69 25.11
CA ALA A 162 -23.63 -1.69 26.47
C ALA A 162 -22.58 -2.79 26.53
N GLU A 163 -21.31 -2.37 26.51
CA GLU A 163 -20.18 -3.30 26.45
C GLU A 163 -20.22 -4.01 27.80
N LEU A 164 -20.71 -5.25 27.79
CA LEU A 164 -20.57 -6.17 28.92
C LEU A 164 -19.13 -6.03 29.45
N PRO A 165 -18.94 -5.69 30.74
CA PRO A 165 -17.63 -5.35 31.30
C PRO A 165 -16.56 -6.41 31.09
N ASP A 166 -16.94 -7.67 30.85
CA ASP A 166 -16.06 -8.83 30.97
C ASP A 166 -15.96 -9.73 29.72
N ALA A 167 -16.47 -9.31 28.55
CA ALA A 167 -16.27 -10.10 27.34
C ALA A 167 -14.79 -10.03 26.91
N PRO A 168 -14.05 -11.16 26.84
CA PRO A 168 -12.66 -11.16 26.40
C PRO A 168 -12.58 -10.62 24.98
N LEU A 169 -11.88 -9.48 24.82
CA LEU A 169 -11.55 -8.92 23.51
C LEU A 169 -10.79 -9.96 22.69
N HIS A 170 -11.15 -10.11 21.42
CA HIS A 170 -10.50 -10.98 20.45
C HIS A 170 -8.98 -11.04 20.67
N THR A 171 -8.48 -12.22 21.03
CA THR A 171 -7.06 -12.42 21.27
C THR A 171 -6.38 -12.78 19.95
N PHE A 172 -5.68 -11.82 19.34
CA PHE A 172 -4.74 -12.09 18.24
C PHE A 172 -3.53 -12.96 18.69
N SER A 173 -3.49 -13.38 19.97
CA SER A 173 -2.42 -14.16 20.62
C SER A 173 -2.09 -15.49 19.97
N ASP A 174 -3.02 -16.05 19.20
CA ASP A 174 -2.93 -17.42 18.69
C ASP A 174 -2.37 -17.48 17.27
N LEU A 175 -2.09 -16.32 16.66
CA LEU A 175 -1.50 -16.22 15.33
C LEU A 175 0.02 -16.43 15.40
N ARG A 176 0.41 -17.71 15.34
CA ARG A 176 1.81 -18.13 15.22
C ARG A 176 2.28 -17.97 13.76
N PHE A 177 3.13 -16.97 13.50
CA PHE A 177 3.70 -16.69 12.16
C PHE A 177 4.53 -17.84 11.59
N PHE A 178 5.20 -18.64 12.42
CA PHE A 178 6.11 -19.71 11.97
C PHE A 178 5.55 -21.13 12.13
N SER A 179 4.35 -21.26 12.69
CA SER A 179 3.74 -22.59 12.84
C SER A 179 3.04 -22.97 11.55
N MET A 180 3.30 -24.18 11.03
CA MET A 180 2.49 -24.81 9.99
C MET A 180 1.34 -25.67 10.55
N LYS A 181 1.32 -25.88 11.88
CA LYS A 181 0.30 -26.70 12.54
C LYS A 181 -0.99 -25.92 12.77
N GLY A 182 -2.10 -26.65 12.67
CA GLY A 182 -3.45 -26.14 12.85
C GLY A 182 -4.03 -25.51 11.59
N ARG A 183 -5.23 -24.96 11.75
CA ARG A 183 -6.03 -24.34 10.68
C ARG A 183 -5.99 -22.83 10.78
N LEU A 184 -6.23 -22.15 9.67
CA LEU A 184 -6.29 -20.68 9.60
C LEU A 184 -7.52 -20.27 8.79
N SER A 185 -8.41 -19.51 9.42
CA SER A 185 -9.61 -19.00 8.76
C SER A 185 -9.24 -18.03 7.63
N ARG A 186 -10.16 -17.79 6.68
CA ARG A 186 -9.97 -16.81 5.58
C ARG A 186 -9.58 -15.42 6.11
N ARG A 187 -10.26 -15.01 7.18
CA ARG A 187 -10.05 -13.73 7.85
C ARG A 187 -8.67 -13.65 8.48
N ASP A 188 -8.30 -14.67 9.24
CA ASP A 188 -7.00 -14.68 9.93
C ASP A 188 -5.84 -14.82 8.96
N PHE A 189 -6.04 -15.51 7.84
CA PHE A 189 -5.11 -15.55 6.71
C PHE A 189 -4.85 -14.14 6.15
N ALA A 190 -5.92 -13.40 5.83
CA ALA A 190 -5.82 -12.02 5.36
C ALA A 190 -5.11 -11.09 6.36
N LEU A 191 -5.47 -11.20 7.64
CA LEU A 191 -4.85 -10.40 8.71
C LEU A 191 -3.36 -10.75 8.89
N THR A 192 -2.99 -12.02 8.75
CA THR A 192 -1.60 -12.47 8.83
C THR A 192 -0.76 -11.90 7.69
N LEU A 193 -1.27 -11.96 6.46
CA LEU A 193 -0.62 -11.33 5.29
C LEU A 193 -0.47 -9.82 5.49
N GLY A 194 -1.51 -9.14 5.95
CA GLY A 194 -1.45 -7.70 6.28
C GLY A 194 -0.38 -7.37 7.32
N ALA A 195 -0.25 -8.19 8.37
CA ALA A 195 0.79 -8.02 9.37
C ALA A 195 2.21 -8.25 8.81
N ILE A 196 2.39 -9.20 7.87
CA ILE A 196 3.67 -9.40 7.16
C ILE A 196 4.02 -8.15 6.35
N CYS A 197 3.07 -7.60 5.57
CA CYS A 197 3.28 -6.39 4.79
C CYS A 197 3.66 -5.18 5.68
N GLY A 198 3.01 -5.05 6.84
CA GLY A 198 3.34 -3.99 7.81
C GLY A 198 4.75 -4.13 8.38
N GLY A 199 5.21 -5.38 8.58
CA GLY A 199 6.57 -5.68 9.02
C GLY A 199 7.62 -5.29 7.99
N GLN A 200 7.36 -5.53 6.71
CA GLN A 200 8.27 -5.15 5.61
C GLN A 200 8.53 -3.64 5.59
N GLY A 201 7.48 -2.81 5.70
CA GLY A 201 7.66 -1.36 5.73
C GLY A 201 8.56 -0.92 6.89
N LEU A 202 8.38 -1.53 8.08
CA LEU A 202 9.15 -1.15 9.26
C LEU A 202 10.63 -1.53 9.11
N LEU A 203 10.95 -2.57 8.34
CA LEU A 203 12.35 -2.93 8.03
C LEU A 203 13.04 -1.87 7.16
N PHE A 204 12.32 -1.25 6.21
CA PHE A 204 12.86 -0.11 5.46
C PHE A 204 13.10 1.10 6.36
N ALA A 205 12.13 1.44 7.22
CA ALA A 205 12.32 2.53 8.19
C ALA A 205 13.51 2.27 9.14
N LEU A 206 13.76 1.01 9.52
CA LEU A 206 14.93 0.61 10.31
C LEU A 206 16.23 0.77 9.52
N TYR A 207 16.24 0.42 8.22
CA TYR A 207 17.40 0.64 7.35
C TYR A 207 17.75 2.13 7.29
N ASP A 208 16.77 2.99 7.03
CA ASP A 208 16.99 4.43 6.90
C ASP A 208 17.45 5.07 8.22
N SER A 209 16.98 4.55 9.36
CA SER A 209 17.31 5.11 10.68
C SER A 209 18.63 4.60 11.27
N LEU A 210 19.17 3.48 10.75
CA LEU A 210 20.38 2.84 11.30
C LEU A 210 21.47 2.66 10.26
N VAL A 211 21.17 1.94 9.18
CA VAL A 211 22.18 1.47 8.23
C VAL A 211 22.63 2.62 7.33
N LEU A 212 21.70 3.42 6.83
CA LEU A 212 22.00 4.59 6.01
C LEU A 212 22.91 5.60 6.73
N PRO A 213 22.60 6.08 7.96
CA PRO A 213 23.49 6.99 8.67
C PRO A 213 24.81 6.32 9.09
N LEU A 214 24.81 5.01 9.36
CA LEU A 214 26.05 4.28 9.65
C LEU A 214 26.97 4.24 8.41
N ASN A 215 26.43 3.95 7.23
CA ASN A 215 27.17 3.99 5.97
C ASN A 215 27.78 5.37 5.74
N TYR A 216 27.02 6.44 6.00
CA TYR A 216 27.51 7.81 5.91
C TYR A 216 28.67 8.07 6.87
N LEU A 217 28.51 7.72 8.15
CA LEU A 217 29.55 7.94 9.17
C LEU A 217 30.82 7.13 8.88
N VAL A 218 30.68 5.89 8.40
CA VAL A 218 31.81 5.03 7.99
C VAL A 218 32.51 5.62 6.77
N ALA A 219 31.77 6.03 5.75
CA ALA A 219 32.32 6.67 4.56
C ALA A 219 33.07 7.96 4.91
N ALA A 220 32.48 8.79 5.77
CA ALA A 220 33.05 10.07 6.20
C ALA A 220 34.29 9.93 7.11
N SER A 221 34.42 8.84 7.86
CA SER A 221 35.50 8.67 8.85
C SER A 221 36.67 7.82 8.35
N LEU A 222 36.43 6.82 7.50
CA LEU A 222 37.45 5.84 7.10
C LEU A 222 38.01 6.07 5.70
N PHE A 223 37.33 6.83 4.85
CA PHE A 223 37.72 7.01 3.45
C PHE A 223 38.14 8.46 3.19
N ARG A 224 39.21 8.61 2.40
CA ARG A 224 39.65 9.93 1.92
C ARG A 224 38.61 10.58 1.01
N ASP A 225 38.02 9.78 0.11
CA ASP A 225 36.94 10.19 -0.78
C ASP A 225 35.63 9.54 -0.30
N ALA A 226 34.78 10.32 0.37
CA ALA A 226 33.56 9.80 0.99
C ALA A 226 32.46 9.44 -0.03
N THR A 227 32.41 10.11 -1.18
CA THR A 227 31.38 9.90 -2.23
C THR A 227 31.30 8.45 -2.73
N PRO A 228 32.35 7.87 -3.33
CA PRO A 228 32.28 6.49 -3.84
C PRO A 228 32.08 5.47 -2.70
N ALA A 229 32.66 5.73 -1.53
CA ALA A 229 32.52 4.87 -0.37
C ALA A 229 31.06 4.82 0.13
N PHE A 230 30.42 5.99 0.28
CA PHE A 230 29.02 6.08 0.74
C PHE A 230 28.06 5.39 -0.22
N TRP A 231 28.15 5.69 -1.52
CA TRP A 231 27.24 5.10 -2.51
C TRP A 231 27.51 3.60 -2.69
N GLY A 232 28.77 3.17 -2.71
CA GLY A 232 29.14 1.76 -2.78
C GLY A 232 28.59 0.96 -1.60
N LEU A 233 28.77 1.47 -0.37
CA LEU A 233 28.20 0.87 0.84
C LEU A 233 26.67 0.85 0.77
N THR A 234 26.05 1.99 0.47
CA THR A 234 24.58 2.15 0.46
C THR A 234 23.90 1.26 -0.58
N VAL A 235 24.42 1.20 -1.80
CA VAL A 235 23.89 0.30 -2.85
C VAL A 235 24.02 -1.16 -2.42
N THR A 236 25.17 -1.53 -1.85
CA THR A 236 25.42 -2.91 -1.40
C THR A 236 24.50 -3.30 -0.24
N THR A 237 24.40 -2.47 0.79
CA THR A 237 23.59 -2.77 1.98
C THR A 237 22.10 -2.68 1.69
N LEU A 238 21.66 -1.71 0.88
CA LEU A 238 20.25 -1.60 0.46
C LEU A 238 19.87 -2.80 -0.43
N GLY A 239 20.72 -3.16 -1.39
CA GLY A 239 20.52 -4.33 -2.24
C GLY A 239 20.41 -5.62 -1.42
N ALA A 240 21.31 -5.81 -0.44
CA ALA A 240 21.24 -6.94 0.49
C ALA A 240 19.97 -6.91 1.35
N ALA A 241 19.56 -5.75 1.86
CA ALA A 241 18.34 -5.59 2.66
C ALA A 241 17.09 -5.93 1.84
N ILE A 242 16.95 -5.39 0.63
CA ILE A 242 15.86 -5.67 -0.30
C ILE A 242 15.84 -7.17 -0.64
N PHE A 243 17.00 -7.76 -0.96
CA PHE A 243 17.11 -9.18 -1.27
C PHE A 243 16.66 -10.07 -0.11
N LEU A 244 17.12 -9.78 1.11
CA LEU A 244 16.72 -10.51 2.32
C LEU A 244 15.23 -10.34 2.61
N MET A 245 14.67 -9.15 2.41
CA MET A 245 13.23 -8.91 2.57
C MET A 245 12.41 -9.69 1.54
N LEU A 246 12.80 -9.63 0.27
CA LEU A 246 12.14 -10.39 -0.79
C LEU A 246 12.21 -11.89 -0.51
N LEU A 247 13.35 -12.40 -0.04
CA LEU A 247 13.51 -13.81 0.33
C LEU A 247 12.68 -14.19 1.56
N ALA A 248 12.65 -13.38 2.61
CA ALA A 248 11.95 -13.69 3.87
C ALA A 248 10.42 -13.72 3.71
N THR A 249 9.88 -12.87 2.83
CA THR A 249 8.44 -12.71 2.61
C THR A 249 7.71 -14.02 2.24
N PRO A 250 8.14 -14.80 1.23
CA PRO A 250 7.51 -16.06 0.91
C PRO A 250 7.64 -17.08 2.04
N PHE A 251 8.75 -17.12 2.80
CA PHE A 251 8.87 -18.02 3.95
C PHE A 251 7.86 -17.68 5.07
N LEU A 252 7.66 -16.40 5.35
CA LEU A 252 6.65 -15.94 6.30
C LEU A 252 5.22 -16.19 5.80
N GLY A 253 4.99 -16.09 4.49
CA GLY A 253 3.69 -16.32 3.87
C GLY A 253 3.32 -17.81 3.75
N VAL A 254 4.29 -18.70 3.51
CA VAL A 254 4.04 -20.14 3.32
C VAL A 254 3.39 -20.78 4.52
N SER A 255 3.78 -20.43 5.74
CA SER A 255 3.15 -20.96 6.95
C SER A 255 1.65 -20.62 7.00
N ALA A 256 1.28 -19.40 6.61
CA ALA A 256 -0.11 -18.96 6.52
C ALA A 256 -0.86 -19.69 5.39
N VAL A 257 -0.22 -19.87 4.23
CA VAL A 257 -0.78 -20.62 3.09
C VAL A 257 -1.03 -22.08 3.45
N VAL A 258 -0.07 -22.74 4.09
CA VAL A 258 -0.18 -24.14 4.52
C VAL A 258 -1.34 -24.30 5.52
N ARG A 259 -1.44 -23.43 6.52
CA ARG A 259 -2.56 -23.47 7.47
C ARG A 259 -3.90 -23.13 6.84
N ARG A 260 -3.92 -22.30 5.79
CA ARG A 260 -5.12 -22.02 4.98
C ARG A 260 -5.52 -23.26 4.18
N LEU A 261 -4.56 -23.97 3.58
CA LEU A 261 -4.79 -25.24 2.87
C LEU A 261 -5.32 -26.32 3.80
N HIS A 262 -4.76 -26.42 5.01
CA HIS A 262 -5.27 -27.31 6.06
C HIS A 262 -6.72 -27.00 6.42
N ASP A 263 -7.12 -25.73 6.43
CA ASP A 263 -8.51 -25.36 6.66
C ASP A 263 -9.44 -25.81 5.54
N MET A 264 -8.94 -25.94 4.32
CA MET A 264 -9.65 -26.44 3.14
C MET A 264 -9.51 -27.96 2.95
N GLY A 265 -8.98 -28.68 3.95
CA GLY A 265 -8.80 -30.14 3.91
C GLY A 265 -7.68 -30.61 2.97
N ARG A 266 -6.80 -29.72 2.51
CA ARG A 266 -5.71 -30.02 1.56
C ARG A 266 -4.37 -30.14 2.27
N SER A 267 -3.46 -30.91 1.68
CA SER A 267 -2.09 -31.03 2.17
C SER A 267 -1.30 -29.74 2.01
N GLY A 268 -0.37 -29.47 2.93
CA GLY A 268 0.56 -28.35 2.81
C GLY A 268 1.45 -28.40 1.56
N LEU A 269 1.65 -29.58 0.95
CA LEU A 269 2.40 -29.73 -0.31
C LEU A 269 1.75 -28.98 -1.48
N CYS A 270 0.44 -28.71 -1.42
CA CYS A 270 -0.23 -27.89 -2.43
C CYS A 270 0.25 -26.43 -2.45
N ALA A 271 1.00 -25.97 -1.43
CA ALA A 271 1.63 -24.66 -1.41
C ALA A 271 2.92 -24.59 -2.25
N LEU A 272 3.54 -25.74 -2.57
CA LEU A 272 4.85 -25.79 -3.22
C LEU A 272 4.90 -25.07 -4.57
N PRO A 273 3.93 -25.25 -5.49
CA PRO A 273 3.95 -24.54 -6.78
C PRO A 273 3.87 -23.01 -6.61
N ALA A 274 3.04 -22.56 -5.65
CA ALA A 274 2.91 -21.13 -5.34
C ALA A 274 4.23 -20.55 -4.81
N PHE A 275 4.86 -21.28 -3.89
CA PHE A 275 6.12 -20.88 -3.29
C PHE A 275 7.25 -20.81 -4.32
N LEU A 276 7.38 -21.84 -5.17
CA LEU A 276 8.37 -21.86 -6.25
C LEU A 276 8.12 -20.74 -7.26
N ALA A 277 6.87 -20.48 -7.63
CA ALA A 277 6.53 -19.38 -8.53
C ALA A 277 6.92 -18.01 -7.95
N ILE A 278 6.64 -17.76 -6.67
CA ILE A 278 7.05 -16.52 -5.99
C ILE A 278 8.58 -16.39 -5.96
N LEU A 279 9.29 -17.49 -5.64
CA LEU A 279 10.74 -17.51 -5.59
C LEU A 279 11.34 -17.20 -6.97
N THR A 280 10.80 -17.78 -8.04
CA THR A 280 11.23 -17.49 -9.43
C THR A 280 10.99 -16.04 -9.81
N ILE A 281 9.83 -15.46 -9.45
CA ILE A 281 9.54 -14.03 -9.70
C ILE A 281 10.54 -13.12 -8.98
N ILE A 282 11.06 -13.52 -7.81
CA ILE A 282 12.09 -12.77 -7.08
C ILE A 282 13.48 -12.95 -7.69
N PHE A 283 13.83 -14.16 -8.15
CA PHE A 283 15.15 -14.42 -8.74
C PHE A 283 15.38 -13.70 -10.06
N ILE A 284 14.33 -13.54 -10.89
CA ILE A 284 14.42 -12.85 -12.18
C ILE A 284 15.01 -11.42 -12.06
N PRO A 285 14.45 -10.50 -11.26
CA PRO A 285 15.00 -9.14 -11.12
C PRO A 285 16.38 -9.12 -10.46
N VAL A 286 16.65 -10.02 -9.50
CA VAL A 286 17.98 -10.13 -8.88
C VAL A 286 19.04 -10.53 -9.90
N PHE A 287 18.72 -11.50 -10.75
CA PHE A 287 19.57 -11.92 -11.86
C PHE A 287 19.84 -10.76 -12.83
N TYR A 288 18.84 -9.91 -13.11
CA TYR A 288 19.04 -8.73 -13.94
C TYR A 288 19.96 -7.69 -13.33
N ILE A 289 19.79 -7.38 -12.05
CA ILE A 289 20.66 -6.43 -11.34
C ILE A 289 22.10 -6.93 -11.36
N LEU A 290 22.32 -8.23 -11.18
CA LEU A 290 23.64 -8.85 -11.24
C LEU A 290 24.24 -8.77 -12.66
N ILE A 291 23.49 -9.13 -13.70
CA ILE A 291 23.95 -9.01 -15.10
C ILE A 291 24.28 -7.56 -15.43
N TRP A 292 23.43 -6.61 -15.04
CA TRP A 292 23.68 -5.20 -15.28
C TRP A 292 24.97 -4.74 -14.59
N GLY A 293 25.18 -5.11 -13.32
CA GLY A 293 26.43 -4.82 -12.61
C GLY A 293 27.67 -5.41 -13.27
N VAL A 294 27.61 -6.68 -13.70
CA VAL A 294 28.70 -7.34 -14.44
C VAL A 294 28.95 -6.66 -15.78
N SER A 295 27.89 -6.25 -16.48
CA SER A 295 27.98 -5.53 -17.75
C SER A 295 28.68 -4.18 -17.60
N GLN A 296 28.37 -3.44 -16.54
CA GLN A 296 29.04 -2.17 -16.26
C GLN A 296 30.51 -2.38 -15.89
N ALA A 297 30.82 -3.40 -15.08
CA ALA A 297 32.20 -3.74 -14.74
C ALA A 297 33.02 -4.12 -15.99
N TYR A 298 32.43 -4.92 -16.89
CA TYR A 298 33.04 -5.29 -18.17
C TYR A 298 33.27 -4.05 -19.06
N ALA A 299 32.30 -3.17 -19.18
CA ALA A 299 32.42 -1.92 -19.96
C ALA A 299 33.50 -0.98 -19.41
N MET A 300 33.72 -1.00 -18.09
CA MET A 300 34.77 -0.23 -17.41
C MET A 300 36.16 -0.90 -17.47
N GLY A 301 36.29 -2.05 -18.14
CA GLY A 301 37.57 -2.79 -18.24
C GLY A 301 38.02 -3.44 -16.93
N ILE A 302 37.12 -3.63 -15.96
CA ILE A 302 37.42 -4.32 -14.71
C ILE A 302 37.66 -5.80 -15.03
N PRO A 303 38.78 -6.40 -14.59
CA PRO A 303 39.07 -7.81 -14.88
C PRO A 303 38.01 -8.71 -14.24
N LEU A 304 37.22 -9.36 -15.09
CA LEU A 304 36.26 -10.39 -14.71
C LEU A 304 36.89 -11.77 -14.77
N THR A 305 36.27 -12.75 -14.09
CA THR A 305 36.66 -14.16 -14.26
C THR A 305 36.40 -14.60 -15.70
N SER A 306 37.19 -15.55 -16.20
CA SER A 306 37.07 -16.04 -17.59
C SER A 306 35.63 -16.42 -17.97
N PHE A 307 34.92 -17.10 -17.06
CA PHE A 307 33.50 -17.43 -17.23
C PHE A 307 32.60 -16.21 -17.45
N LEU A 308 32.76 -15.15 -16.66
CA LEU A 308 31.94 -13.94 -16.77
C LEU A 308 32.28 -13.14 -18.03
N THR A 309 33.55 -13.10 -18.42
CA THR A 309 34.00 -12.46 -19.66
C THR A 309 33.41 -13.16 -20.88
N ASP A 310 33.47 -14.50 -20.93
CA ASP A 310 32.88 -15.31 -22.01
C ASP A 310 31.35 -15.13 -22.08
N PHE A 311 30.69 -15.10 -20.92
CA PHE A 311 29.25 -14.83 -20.82
C PHE A 311 28.89 -13.42 -21.34
N MET A 312 29.69 -12.39 -21.02
CA MET A 312 29.46 -11.03 -21.48
C MET A 312 29.65 -10.87 -22.98
N HIS A 313 30.68 -11.51 -23.56
CA HIS A 313 30.85 -11.55 -25.01
C HIS A 313 29.66 -12.21 -25.72
N TRP A 314 29.15 -13.31 -25.15
CA TRP A 314 27.98 -14.01 -25.67
C TRP A 314 26.67 -13.19 -25.55
N SER A 315 26.49 -12.46 -24.45
CA SER A 315 25.27 -11.68 -24.19
C SER A 315 25.21 -10.34 -24.95
N THR A 316 26.37 -9.75 -25.25
CA THR A 316 26.48 -8.46 -25.97
C THR A 316 26.71 -8.60 -27.47
N GLY A 317 27.31 -9.71 -27.92
CA GLY A 317 27.72 -9.91 -29.31
C GLY A 317 26.62 -10.22 -30.33
N GLY A 318 25.33 -10.28 -29.95
CA GLY A 318 24.30 -10.78 -30.87
C GLY A 318 22.83 -10.48 -30.55
N ASN A 319 22.50 -9.33 -29.92
CA ASN A 319 21.11 -8.98 -29.54
C ASN A 319 20.41 -10.02 -28.63
N THR A 320 21.17 -10.87 -27.92
CA THR A 320 20.65 -11.95 -27.06
C THR A 320 20.05 -11.43 -25.75
N LEU A 321 20.55 -10.32 -25.21
CA LEU A 321 20.05 -9.69 -23.99
C LEU A 321 18.55 -9.30 -24.06
N PRO A 322 18.04 -8.65 -25.13
CA PRO A 322 16.59 -8.44 -25.33
C PRO A 322 15.75 -9.73 -25.29
N TYR A 323 16.24 -10.85 -25.84
CA TYR A 323 15.51 -12.12 -25.82
C TYR A 323 15.49 -12.76 -24.44
N ILE A 324 16.57 -12.62 -23.66
CA ILE A 324 16.60 -13.04 -22.24
C ILE A 324 15.58 -12.21 -21.44
N LEU A 325 15.56 -10.90 -21.66
CA LEU A 325 14.59 -9.98 -21.06
C LEU A 325 13.16 -10.38 -21.39
N LEU A 326 12.85 -10.56 -22.67
CA LEU A 326 11.54 -11.00 -23.14
C LEU A 326 11.16 -12.38 -22.58
N GLY A 327 12.07 -13.36 -22.61
CA GLY A 327 11.82 -14.70 -22.09
C GLY A 327 11.49 -14.71 -20.60
N SER A 328 12.27 -13.99 -19.79
CA SER A 328 12.04 -13.90 -18.35
C SER A 328 10.75 -13.13 -17.98
N THR A 329 10.40 -12.08 -18.73
CA THR A 329 9.19 -11.30 -18.51
C THR A 329 7.96 -12.11 -18.87
N LEU A 330 8.02 -12.89 -19.96
CA LEU A 330 6.99 -13.86 -20.32
C LEU A 330 6.84 -14.95 -19.24
N ILE A 331 7.95 -15.51 -18.73
CA ILE A 331 7.91 -16.48 -17.61
C ILE A 331 7.27 -15.86 -16.38
N GLY A 332 7.70 -14.65 -15.98
CA GLY A 332 7.12 -13.91 -14.88
C GLY A 332 5.62 -13.65 -15.06
N ALA A 333 5.20 -13.25 -16.26
CA ALA A 333 3.79 -13.03 -16.60
C ALA A 333 2.97 -14.32 -16.50
N VAL A 334 3.48 -15.44 -17.02
CA VAL A 334 2.82 -16.76 -16.91
C VAL A 334 2.70 -17.20 -15.46
N LEU A 335 3.76 -17.04 -14.65
CA LEU A 335 3.73 -17.36 -13.23
C LEU A 335 2.71 -16.49 -12.47
N LEU A 336 2.63 -15.19 -12.78
CA LEU A 336 1.61 -14.30 -12.22
C LEU A 336 0.19 -14.73 -12.61
N LEU A 337 -0.04 -15.11 -13.87
CA LEU A 337 -1.34 -15.62 -14.33
C LEU A 337 -1.76 -16.91 -13.62
N ILE A 338 -0.82 -17.72 -13.14
CA ILE A 338 -1.11 -18.92 -12.32
C ILE A 338 -1.32 -18.54 -10.85
N LEU A 339 -0.52 -17.61 -10.31
CA LEU A 339 -0.57 -17.21 -8.91
C LEU A 339 -1.83 -16.41 -8.56
N ILE A 340 -2.31 -15.56 -9.47
CA ILE A 340 -3.52 -14.75 -9.26
C ILE A 340 -4.75 -15.62 -8.90
N PRO A 341 -5.16 -16.60 -9.72
CA PRO A 341 -6.32 -17.44 -9.40
C PRO A 341 -6.06 -18.33 -8.18
N LEU A 342 -4.82 -18.78 -7.95
CA LEU A 342 -4.47 -19.57 -6.76
C LEU A 342 -4.62 -18.76 -5.47
N ASN A 343 -4.12 -17.51 -5.45
CA ASN A 343 -4.29 -16.60 -4.33
C ASN A 343 -5.76 -16.23 -4.13
N GLY A 344 -6.52 -16.02 -5.20
CA GLY A 344 -7.97 -15.85 -5.14
C GLY A 344 -8.66 -17.06 -4.51
N TRP A 345 -8.31 -18.28 -4.95
CA TRP A 345 -8.86 -19.50 -4.38
C TRP A 345 -8.52 -19.67 -2.89
N LEU A 346 -7.30 -19.34 -2.46
CA LEU A 346 -6.91 -19.39 -1.04
C LEU A 346 -7.68 -18.37 -0.20
N PHE A 347 -7.87 -17.15 -0.70
CA PHE A 347 -8.51 -16.06 0.04
C PHE A 347 -10.04 -16.25 0.16
N PHE A 348 -10.68 -16.74 -0.92
CA PHE A 348 -12.14 -16.83 -1.02
C PHE A 348 -12.72 -18.25 -0.91
N GLY A 349 -11.90 -19.30 -1.06
CA GLY A 349 -12.34 -20.69 -0.96
C GLY A 349 -12.79 -21.05 0.45
N SER A 350 -13.83 -21.87 0.61
CA SER A 350 -14.38 -22.26 1.93
C SER A 350 -13.49 -23.24 2.65
N GLY A 351 -13.39 -23.07 3.97
CA GLY A 351 -12.84 -24.09 4.84
C GLY A 351 -13.87 -25.19 5.09
N ASP A 352 -13.39 -26.35 5.53
CA ASP A 352 -14.21 -27.47 5.96
C ASP A 352 -15.01 -27.09 7.21
N ALA A 353 -16.31 -27.32 7.22
CA ALA A 353 -17.15 -27.00 8.38
C ALA A 353 -16.92 -27.93 9.57
N GLY A 354 -16.47 -29.17 9.32
CA GLY A 354 -16.20 -30.17 10.34
C GLY A 354 -14.75 -30.21 10.79
N GLU A 355 -14.46 -31.09 11.74
CA GLU A 355 -13.08 -31.48 12.04
C GLU A 355 -12.47 -32.19 10.83
N ASN A 356 -11.20 -31.89 10.55
CA ASN A 356 -10.45 -32.58 9.50
C ASN A 356 -9.11 -33.08 10.08
N ALA A 357 -8.28 -33.71 9.23
CA ALA A 357 -7.00 -34.28 9.64
C ALA A 357 -6.02 -33.30 10.32
N TYR A 358 -6.28 -31.99 10.22
CA TYR A 358 -5.45 -30.93 10.77
C TYR A 358 -6.07 -30.24 11.99
N GLY A 359 -7.20 -30.76 12.49
CA GLY A 359 -7.85 -30.36 13.74
C GLY A 359 -9.25 -29.76 13.58
N ALA A 360 -9.78 -29.32 14.71
CA ALA A 360 -11.08 -28.65 14.81
C ALA A 360 -11.12 -27.36 13.99
N PRO A 361 -12.31 -26.96 13.49
CA PRO A 361 -12.47 -25.72 12.76
C PRO A 361 -12.01 -24.52 13.58
N PRO A 362 -11.37 -23.51 12.94
CA PRO A 362 -10.87 -22.35 13.65
C PRO A 362 -12.03 -21.60 14.32
N SER A 363 -11.89 -21.31 15.62
CA SER A 363 -12.89 -20.57 16.39
C SER A 363 -12.94 -19.11 15.91
N THR A 364 -13.92 -18.75 15.08
CA THR A 364 -14.09 -17.36 14.62
C THR A 364 -14.79 -16.53 15.69
N GLN A 365 -14.02 -15.91 16.58
CA GLN A 365 -14.58 -14.89 17.48
C GLN A 365 -14.94 -13.62 16.69
N PRO A 366 -16.04 -12.93 17.07
CA PRO A 366 -16.37 -11.65 16.46
C PRO A 366 -15.22 -10.66 16.66
N LEU A 367 -14.90 -9.94 15.59
CA LEU A 367 -13.81 -8.97 15.58
C LEU A 367 -14.26 -7.74 16.39
N PRO A 368 -13.41 -7.14 17.23
CA PRO A 368 -13.75 -5.87 17.86
C PRO A 368 -13.91 -4.82 16.75
N GLY A 369 -14.78 -3.83 16.95
CA GLY A 369 -14.88 -2.71 16.02
C GLY A 369 -13.51 -2.03 15.80
N VAL A 370 -13.27 -1.51 14.59
CA VAL A 370 -11.97 -0.91 14.20
C VAL A 370 -11.51 0.13 15.22
N ARG A 371 -12.42 0.98 15.70
CA ARG A 371 -12.13 1.97 16.74
C ARG A 371 -11.64 1.31 18.02
N THR A 372 -12.31 0.26 18.50
CA THR A 372 -11.95 -0.46 19.74
C THR A 372 -10.64 -1.23 19.60
N ALA A 373 -10.40 -1.84 18.43
CA ALA A 373 -9.22 -2.65 18.17
C ALA A 373 -7.95 -1.83 17.94
N PHE A 374 -8.06 -0.67 17.28
CA PHE A 374 -6.89 0.06 16.76
C PHE A 374 -6.76 1.51 17.25
N LEU A 375 -7.88 2.21 17.51
CA LEU A 375 -7.88 3.65 17.79
C LEU A 375 -8.18 3.99 19.26
N SER A 376 -8.71 3.04 20.02
CA SER A 376 -9.10 3.24 21.41
C SER A 376 -7.88 3.24 22.33
N ARG A 377 -7.81 4.24 23.20
CA ARG A 377 -6.86 4.32 24.33
C ARG A 377 -7.40 3.67 25.61
N ILE A 378 -8.60 3.10 25.54
CA ILE A 378 -9.32 2.54 26.68
C ILE A 378 -8.97 1.05 26.80
N ARG A 379 -8.83 0.55 28.04
CA ARG A 379 -8.44 -0.82 28.42
C ARG A 379 -6.96 -1.16 28.20
N THR A 380 -6.46 -2.19 28.89
CA THR A 380 -5.09 -2.70 28.71
C THR A 380 -4.96 -3.55 27.44
N ILE A 381 -3.72 -3.79 26.99
CA ILE A 381 -3.42 -4.64 25.82
C ILE A 381 -2.19 -5.52 26.10
N ASN A 382 -2.34 -6.82 25.84
CA ASN A 382 -1.24 -7.79 25.88
C ASN A 382 -0.25 -7.53 24.71
N TYR A 383 1.05 -7.77 24.93
CA TYR A 383 2.09 -7.59 23.91
C TYR A 383 1.81 -8.32 22.58
N ARG A 384 1.20 -9.52 22.60
CA ARG A 384 0.89 -10.27 21.37
C ARG A 384 -0.15 -9.55 20.52
N ASN A 385 -1.22 -9.08 21.15
CA ASN A 385 -2.27 -8.30 20.50
C ASN A 385 -1.73 -6.94 20.05
N PHE A 386 -0.90 -6.30 20.88
CA PHE A 386 -0.24 -5.06 20.52
C PHE A 386 0.62 -5.23 19.25
N ARG A 387 1.51 -6.24 19.22
CA ARG A 387 2.38 -6.52 18.07
C ARG A 387 1.58 -6.69 16.79
N PHE A 388 0.57 -7.56 16.83
CA PHE A 388 -0.24 -7.86 15.65
C PHE A 388 -1.02 -6.64 15.16
N SER A 389 -1.69 -5.95 16.07
CA SER A 389 -2.46 -4.75 15.72
C SER A 389 -1.58 -3.60 15.23
N ALA A 390 -0.39 -3.41 15.80
CA ALA A 390 0.55 -2.38 15.38
C ALA A 390 1.03 -2.62 13.95
N LEU A 391 1.41 -3.86 13.61
CA LEU A 391 1.80 -4.24 12.25
C LEU A 391 0.66 -4.01 11.25
N LEU A 392 -0.57 -4.40 11.60
CA LEU A 392 -1.71 -4.23 10.71
C LEU A 392 -2.05 -2.76 10.47
N VAL A 393 -2.01 -1.92 11.52
CA VAL A 393 -2.23 -0.48 11.42
C VAL A 393 -1.14 0.18 10.59
N CYS A 394 0.11 -0.23 10.77
CA CYS A 394 1.23 0.21 9.95
C CYS A 394 1.02 -0.13 8.46
N ALA A 395 0.62 -1.36 8.15
CA ALA A 395 0.30 -1.78 6.77
C ALA A 395 -0.83 -0.94 6.17
N ALA A 396 -1.93 -0.78 6.91
CA ALA A 396 -3.08 0.00 6.48
C ALA A 396 -2.74 1.48 6.28
N ALA A 397 -1.98 2.07 7.20
CA ALA A 397 -1.55 3.46 7.10
C ALA A 397 -0.69 3.68 5.87
N ASN A 398 0.31 2.82 5.63
CA ASN A 398 1.16 2.92 4.44
C ASN A 398 0.34 2.86 3.14
N PHE A 399 -0.62 1.92 3.05
CA PHE A 399 -1.49 1.82 1.88
C PHE A 399 -2.36 3.07 1.69
N ILE A 400 -2.97 3.59 2.76
CA ILE A 400 -3.83 4.78 2.71
C ILE A 400 -3.02 6.03 2.33
N LEU A 401 -1.83 6.21 2.93
CA LEU A 401 -0.94 7.32 2.67
C LEU A 401 -0.46 7.32 1.22
N MET A 402 -0.09 6.15 0.68
CA MET A 402 0.31 6.02 -0.71
C MET A 402 -0.83 6.37 -1.67
N PHE A 403 -2.04 5.90 -1.38
CA PHE A 403 -3.22 6.20 -2.18
C PHE A 403 -3.58 7.70 -2.14
N ALA A 404 -3.53 8.32 -0.96
CA ALA A 404 -3.73 9.75 -0.79
C ALA A 404 -2.66 10.58 -1.51
N SER A 405 -1.40 10.12 -1.48
CA SER A 405 -0.30 10.78 -2.17
C SER A 405 -0.54 10.83 -3.67
N ASN A 406 -0.88 9.68 -4.29
CA ASN A 406 -1.07 9.59 -5.73
C ASN A 406 -2.32 10.33 -6.23
N LEU A 407 -3.41 10.34 -5.46
CA LEU A 407 -4.66 10.97 -5.90
C LEU A 407 -4.77 12.46 -5.58
N ILE A 408 -4.05 12.94 -4.57
CA ILE A 408 -4.23 14.31 -4.08
C ILE A 408 -2.91 15.08 -4.12
N ILE A 409 -1.87 14.55 -3.47
CA ILE A 409 -0.64 15.31 -3.23
C ILE A 409 0.18 15.48 -4.50
N ASN A 410 0.41 14.40 -5.26
CA ASN A 410 1.17 14.47 -6.50
C ASN A 410 0.47 15.39 -7.52
N PRO A 411 -0.86 15.24 -7.77
CA PRO A 411 -1.58 16.17 -8.63
C PRO A 411 -1.51 17.64 -8.17
N LEU A 412 -1.57 17.91 -6.87
CA LEU A 412 -1.37 19.26 -6.33
C LEU A 412 0.04 19.79 -6.61
N CYS A 413 1.07 18.96 -6.44
CA CYS A 413 2.46 19.36 -6.71
C CYS A 413 2.67 19.65 -8.21
N ILE A 414 2.10 18.82 -9.10
CA ILE A 414 2.14 19.04 -10.56
C ILE A 414 1.52 20.40 -10.94
N ILE A 415 0.53 20.89 -10.20
CA ILE A 415 -0.10 22.21 -10.44
C ILE A 415 0.73 23.34 -9.82
N LEU A 416 1.20 23.16 -8.59
CA LEU A 416 1.79 24.24 -7.79
C LEU A 416 3.27 24.49 -8.11
N MET A 417 4.01 23.49 -8.58
CA MET A 417 5.44 23.64 -8.94
C MET A 417 5.62 24.55 -10.17
N PRO A 418 4.94 24.33 -11.32
CA PRO A 418 5.04 25.23 -12.47
C PRO A 418 4.52 26.65 -12.17
N ALA A 419 3.60 26.80 -11.23
CA ALA A 419 3.07 28.09 -10.78
C ALA A 419 4.06 28.88 -9.90
N GLY A 420 5.23 28.32 -9.56
CA GLY A 420 6.23 28.94 -8.68
C GLY A 420 5.80 29.01 -7.21
N ILE A 421 4.73 28.28 -6.83
CA ILE A 421 4.23 28.26 -5.44
C ILE A 421 5.01 27.24 -4.60
N LEU A 422 5.36 26.10 -5.20
CA LEU A 422 6.19 25.06 -4.58
C LEU A 422 7.54 24.95 -5.30
N PRO A 423 8.65 24.71 -4.58
CA PRO A 423 9.92 24.42 -5.21
C PRO A 423 9.90 23.06 -5.94
N TYR A 424 10.72 22.93 -6.98
CA TYR A 424 10.96 21.64 -7.64
C TYR A 424 11.42 20.59 -6.62
N GLY A 425 10.88 19.38 -6.72
CA GLY A 425 11.16 18.29 -5.78
C GLY A 425 10.17 18.18 -4.62
N SER A 426 9.19 19.09 -4.51
CA SER A 426 8.18 19.06 -3.43
C SER A 426 7.33 17.80 -3.44
N ASP A 427 7.00 17.27 -4.61
CA ASP A 427 6.32 15.99 -4.79
C ASP A 427 7.13 14.82 -4.21
N TYR A 428 8.41 14.70 -4.56
CA TYR A 428 9.29 13.67 -4.00
C TYR A 428 9.46 13.86 -2.49
N TYR A 429 9.58 15.10 -2.00
CA TYR A 429 9.65 15.40 -0.58
C TYR A 429 8.43 14.86 0.16
N PHE A 430 7.21 15.14 -0.32
CA PHE A 430 6.00 14.65 0.33
C PHE A 430 5.85 13.13 0.24
N ILE A 431 6.18 12.51 -0.90
CA ILE A 431 6.12 11.04 -1.06
C ILE A 431 7.08 10.37 -0.06
N LEU A 432 8.33 10.83 0.01
CA LEU A 432 9.35 10.29 0.91
C LEU A 432 8.98 10.53 2.38
N LEU A 433 8.46 11.70 2.71
CA LEU A 433 8.03 12.01 4.07
C LEU A 433 6.86 11.11 4.49
N LEU A 434 5.81 10.98 3.65
CA LEU A 434 4.62 10.19 3.98
C LEU A 434 4.90 8.70 4.08
N SER A 435 5.77 8.18 3.21
CA SER A 435 6.25 6.79 3.27
C SER A 435 7.14 6.50 4.48
N SER A 436 7.62 7.53 5.18
CA SER A 436 8.45 7.38 6.38
C SER A 436 7.66 7.59 7.69
N ILE A 437 6.67 8.48 7.72
CA ILE A 437 5.92 8.83 8.95
C ILE A 437 4.74 7.91 9.26
N TYR A 438 4.37 7.00 8.36
CA TYR A 438 3.24 6.08 8.55
C TYR A 438 3.25 5.26 9.87
N PRO A 439 4.39 4.94 10.53
CA PRO A 439 4.38 4.23 11.82
C PRO A 439 3.67 5.01 12.95
N LEU A 440 3.52 6.33 12.81
CA LEU A 440 2.75 7.16 13.74
C LEU A 440 1.29 6.71 13.88
N ALA A 441 0.74 6.02 12.88
CA ALA A 441 -0.60 5.46 12.96
C ALA A 441 -0.77 4.48 14.13
N ALA A 442 0.31 3.84 14.59
CA ALA A 442 0.28 2.93 15.74
C ALA A 442 0.29 3.64 17.11
N LEU A 443 0.33 4.99 17.17
CA LEU A 443 0.44 5.76 18.41
C LEU A 443 -0.66 5.42 19.45
N PRO A 444 -1.95 5.28 19.10
CA PRO A 444 -2.98 4.90 20.07
C PRO A 444 -2.69 3.56 20.75
N LEU A 445 -2.15 2.59 20.01
CA LEU A 445 -1.78 1.27 20.51
C LEU A 445 -0.55 1.34 21.41
N VAL A 446 0.44 2.17 21.04
CA VAL A 446 1.65 2.40 21.85
C VAL A 446 1.26 2.99 23.21
N LEU A 447 0.43 4.03 23.22
CA LEU A 447 -0.06 4.65 24.46
C LEU A 447 -0.84 3.66 25.33
N ARG A 448 -1.64 2.78 24.70
CA ARG A 448 -2.39 1.73 25.40
C ARG A 448 -1.46 0.69 26.03
N ARG A 449 -0.38 0.28 25.33
CA ARG A 449 0.61 -0.66 25.87
C ARG A 449 1.47 -0.02 26.96
N LEU A 450 1.89 1.23 26.82
CA LEU A 450 2.58 1.98 27.87
C LEU A 450 1.74 2.07 29.15
N LYS A 451 0.44 2.39 29.01
CA LYS A 451 -0.51 2.36 30.14
C LYS A 451 -0.60 0.99 30.79
N THR A 452 -0.59 -0.09 30.00
CA THR A 452 -0.61 -1.47 30.51
C THR A 452 0.64 -1.80 31.33
N LEU A 453 1.78 -1.25 30.96
CA LEU A 453 3.05 -1.40 31.67
C LEU A 453 3.22 -0.43 32.86
N GLY A 454 2.21 0.41 33.15
CA GLY A 454 2.29 1.44 34.19
C GLY A 454 3.26 2.58 33.86
N ARG A 455 3.56 2.79 32.57
CA ARG A 455 4.54 3.78 32.08
C ARG A 455 3.88 5.08 31.64
N SER A 456 4.68 6.14 31.61
CA SER A 456 4.23 7.46 31.19
C SER A 456 3.96 7.52 29.68
N ALA A 457 2.96 8.30 29.27
CA ALA A 457 2.66 8.55 27.85
C ALA A 457 3.82 9.24 27.12
N TYR A 458 4.66 10.02 27.82
CA TYR A 458 5.81 10.70 27.24
C TYR A 458 6.88 9.74 26.71
N GLU A 459 6.92 8.48 27.19
CA GLU A 459 7.83 7.46 26.64
C GLU A 459 7.54 7.14 25.16
N ALA A 460 6.34 7.49 24.65
CA ALA A 460 6.04 7.38 23.23
C ALA A 460 6.98 8.22 22.35
N LEU A 461 7.52 9.34 22.86
CA LEU A 461 8.48 10.17 22.13
C LEU A 461 9.74 9.37 21.77
N PHE A 462 10.25 8.57 22.71
CA PHE A 462 11.44 7.75 22.48
C PHE A 462 11.17 6.62 21.49
N ILE A 463 9.95 6.07 21.49
CA ILE A 463 9.53 5.05 20.52
C ILE A 463 9.54 5.59 19.10
N TYR A 464 9.13 6.85 18.91
CA TYR A 464 9.09 7.50 17.60
C TYR A 464 10.31 8.38 17.30
N ALA A 465 11.37 8.29 18.10
CA ALA A 465 12.57 9.12 17.95
C ALA A 465 13.20 9.00 16.55
N ALA A 466 13.16 7.82 15.95
CA ALA A 466 13.65 7.54 14.59
C ALA A 466 12.98 8.40 13.50
N LEU A 467 11.77 8.90 13.74
CA LEU A 467 11.03 9.74 12.78
C LEU A 467 11.38 11.23 12.87
N LEU A 468 12.07 11.66 13.94
CA LEU A 468 12.38 13.08 14.15
C LEU A 468 13.33 13.65 13.08
N PRO A 469 14.39 12.95 12.66
CA PRO A 469 15.32 13.46 11.65
C PRO A 469 14.79 13.34 10.21
N THR A 470 13.75 12.52 9.99
CA THR A 470 13.20 12.20 8.67
C THR A 470 12.91 13.43 7.80
N PRO A 471 12.25 14.51 8.28
CA PRO A 471 11.97 15.68 7.45
C PRO A 471 13.23 16.36 6.90
N VAL A 472 14.38 16.20 7.55
CA VAL A 472 15.65 16.77 7.10
C VAL A 472 16.39 15.82 6.15
N ILE A 473 16.37 14.51 6.43
CA ILE A 473 17.08 13.50 5.64
C ILE A 473 16.50 13.35 4.23
N VAL A 474 15.20 13.55 4.06
CA VAL A 474 14.55 13.39 2.75
C VAL A 474 14.82 14.57 1.81
N LEU A 475 15.23 15.74 2.33
CA LEU A 475 15.44 16.96 1.52
C LEU A 475 16.48 16.80 0.41
N PRO A 476 17.70 16.27 0.64
CA PRO A 476 18.69 16.11 -0.42
C PRO A 476 18.22 15.18 -1.54
N VAL A 477 17.50 14.11 -1.19
CA VAL A 477 16.93 13.17 -2.17
C VAL A 477 15.84 13.85 -2.99
N ALA A 478 14.93 14.57 -2.33
CA ALA A 478 13.88 15.33 -3.00
C ALA A 478 14.46 16.43 -3.91
N HIS A 479 15.51 17.12 -3.47
CA HIS A 479 16.22 18.13 -4.26
C HIS A 479 16.88 17.52 -5.49
N PHE A 480 17.53 16.35 -5.36
CA PHE A 480 18.12 15.66 -6.50
C PHE A 480 17.10 15.33 -7.59
N TYR A 481 15.97 14.72 -7.22
CA TYR A 481 14.92 14.38 -8.18
C TYR A 481 14.20 15.63 -8.72
N GLY A 482 14.02 16.65 -7.89
CA GLY A 482 13.47 17.94 -8.32
C GLY A 482 14.35 18.64 -9.34
N GLU A 483 15.67 18.64 -9.14
CA GLU A 483 16.62 19.24 -10.07
C GLU A 483 16.72 18.44 -11.37
N LEU A 484 16.64 17.11 -11.29
CA LEU A 484 16.52 16.24 -12.45
C LEU A 484 15.28 16.60 -13.29
N ASP A 485 14.13 16.79 -12.66
CA ASP A 485 12.91 17.20 -13.35
C ASP A 485 13.02 18.62 -13.93
N ARG A 486 13.63 19.56 -13.20
CA ARG A 486 13.90 20.91 -13.70
C ARG A 486 14.75 20.89 -14.97
N LEU A 487 15.84 20.12 -14.96
CA LEU A 487 16.75 19.97 -16.09
C LEU A 487 16.09 19.26 -17.28
N ASN A 488 15.29 18.22 -17.02
CA ASN A 488 14.50 17.54 -18.06
C ASN A 488 13.53 18.52 -18.75
N VAL A 489 12.88 19.39 -17.98
CA VAL A 489 11.97 20.41 -18.52
C VAL A 489 12.74 21.47 -19.33
N GLU A 490 13.89 21.94 -18.83
CA GLU A 490 14.73 22.92 -19.52
C GLU A 490 15.32 22.37 -20.83
N ALA A 491 15.78 21.12 -20.83
CA ALA A 491 16.24 20.40 -22.01
C ALA A 491 15.10 20.27 -23.05
N ALA A 492 13.91 19.88 -22.60
CA ALA A 492 12.73 19.78 -23.46
C ALA A 492 12.32 21.12 -24.10
N LEU A 493 12.37 22.22 -23.34
CA LEU A 493 12.04 23.57 -23.83
C LEU A 493 13.10 24.13 -24.79
N SER A 494 14.38 23.79 -24.57
CA SER A 494 15.49 24.23 -25.43
C SER A 494 15.67 23.38 -26.68
N GLY A 495 14.95 22.26 -26.79
CA GLY A 495 15.10 21.31 -27.90
C GLY A 495 16.45 20.58 -27.91
N THR A 496 17.11 20.49 -26.76
CA THR A 496 18.38 19.79 -26.59
C THR A 496 18.14 18.47 -25.85
N ASP A 497 18.73 17.38 -26.35
CA ASP A 497 18.66 16.06 -25.69
C ASP A 497 19.76 15.86 -24.62
N GLU A 498 20.69 16.81 -24.49
CA GLU A 498 21.83 16.73 -23.57
C GLU A 498 21.56 17.50 -22.27
N ILE A 499 21.41 16.76 -21.18
CA ILE A 499 21.46 17.29 -19.82
C ILE A 499 22.92 17.37 -19.42
N ASP A 500 23.38 18.55 -19.00
CA ASP A 500 24.72 18.68 -18.39
C ASP A 500 24.79 17.84 -17.10
N PRO A 501 25.52 16.72 -17.08
CA PRO A 501 25.53 15.81 -15.95
C PRO A 501 26.25 16.40 -14.74
N THR A 502 27.05 17.46 -14.91
CA THR A 502 27.89 18.02 -13.84
C THR A 502 27.07 18.57 -12.69
N GLN A 503 25.92 19.20 -12.97
CA GLN A 503 25.01 19.73 -11.95
C GLN A 503 24.45 18.60 -11.07
N LEU A 504 23.97 17.52 -11.68
CA LEU A 504 23.46 16.35 -10.96
C LEU A 504 24.55 15.59 -10.21
N LEU A 505 25.73 15.44 -10.82
CA LEU A 505 26.89 14.79 -10.18
C LEU A 505 27.34 15.54 -8.93
N SER A 506 27.26 16.87 -8.92
CA SER A 506 27.58 17.68 -7.75
C SER A 506 26.63 17.39 -6.57
N LEU A 507 25.35 17.14 -6.83
CA LEU A 507 24.36 16.80 -5.80
C LEU A 507 24.54 15.39 -5.23
N LEU A 508 25.17 14.49 -5.99
CA LEU A 508 25.54 13.15 -5.53
C LEU A 508 26.87 13.14 -4.78
N SER A 509 27.63 14.24 -4.81
CA SER A 509 28.89 14.34 -4.08
C SER A 509 28.64 14.36 -2.57
N ILE A 510 29.43 13.59 -1.83
CA ILE A 510 29.37 13.51 -0.38
C ILE A 510 30.59 14.22 0.16
N GLU A 511 30.39 15.45 0.63
CA GLU A 511 31.38 16.23 1.35
C GLU A 511 31.02 16.25 2.84
N PRO A 512 31.72 15.48 3.69
CA PRO A 512 31.43 15.45 5.11
C PRO A 512 31.73 16.81 5.76
N SER A 513 30.69 17.43 6.31
CA SER A 513 30.79 18.64 7.12
C SER A 513 30.44 18.32 8.57
N SER A 514 30.82 19.17 9.51
CA SER A 514 30.42 19.02 10.92
C SER A 514 28.90 18.91 11.10
N GLY A 515 28.13 19.62 10.26
CA GLY A 515 26.66 19.59 10.30
C GLY A 515 26.07 18.28 9.77
N THR A 516 26.56 17.78 8.64
CA THR A 516 26.07 16.53 8.05
C THR A 516 26.47 15.30 8.88
N ILE A 517 27.67 15.31 9.46
CA ILE A 517 28.11 14.29 10.42
C ILE A 517 27.24 14.32 11.68
N ALA A 518 26.96 15.50 12.23
CA ALA A 518 26.07 15.64 13.39
C ALA A 518 24.64 15.16 13.09
N CYS A 519 24.12 15.45 11.90
CA CYS A 519 22.81 14.98 11.45
C CYS A 519 22.77 13.44 11.32
N ALA A 520 23.79 12.84 10.70
CA ALA A 520 23.90 11.39 10.58
C ALA A 520 24.03 10.71 11.97
N ALA A 521 24.86 11.26 12.86
CA ALA A 521 25.00 10.76 14.22
C ALA A 521 23.70 10.88 15.04
N LEU A 522 23.00 12.02 14.94
CA LEU A 522 21.69 12.21 15.57
C LEU A 522 20.68 11.18 15.05
N THR A 523 20.66 10.93 13.75
CA THR A 523 19.79 9.94 13.12
C THR A 523 20.04 8.55 13.67
N LEU A 524 21.31 8.14 13.73
CA LEU A 524 21.69 6.84 14.28
C LEU A 524 21.29 6.71 15.76
N VAL A 525 21.51 7.74 16.57
CA VAL A 525 21.12 7.76 17.99
C VAL A 525 19.60 7.67 18.13
N CYS A 526 18.84 8.44 17.36
CA CYS A 526 17.38 8.39 17.32
C CYS A 526 16.86 6.99 16.92
N GLY A 527 17.50 6.35 15.93
CA GLY A 527 17.22 4.98 15.53
C GLY A 527 17.46 3.96 16.66
N ILE A 528 18.62 4.04 17.32
CA ILE A 528 18.96 3.15 18.45
C ILE A 528 17.98 3.33 19.62
N VAL A 529 17.68 4.58 19.99
CA VAL A 529 16.74 4.90 21.07
C VAL A 529 15.34 4.36 20.76
N SER A 530 14.88 4.51 19.51
CA SER A 530 13.61 3.95 19.05
C SER A 530 13.57 2.44 19.20
N ILE A 531 14.59 1.71 18.74
CA ILE A 531 14.65 0.25 18.81
C ILE A 531 14.67 -0.23 20.26
N VAL A 532 15.52 0.36 21.11
CA VAL A 532 15.59 0.00 22.54
C VAL A 532 14.22 0.22 23.21
N SER A 533 13.52 1.29 22.86
CA SER A 533 12.19 1.62 23.40
C SER A 533 11.12 0.65 22.90
N VAL A 534 11.14 0.28 21.61
CA VAL A 534 10.25 -0.74 21.03
C VAL A 534 10.50 -2.10 21.69
N VAL A 535 11.75 -2.52 21.88
CA VAL A 535 12.07 -3.79 22.56
C VAL A 535 11.54 -3.80 23.99
N ARG A 536 11.61 -2.67 24.72
CA ARG A 536 11.02 -2.56 26.07
C ARG A 536 9.50 -2.68 26.05
N LEU A 537 8.83 -2.15 25.03
CA LEU A 537 7.38 -2.24 24.85
C LEU A 537 6.90 -3.68 24.58
N MET A 538 7.79 -4.49 24.01
CA MET A 538 7.58 -5.88 23.62
C MET A 538 7.88 -6.89 24.73
N ARG A 539 8.38 -6.46 25.89
CA ARG A 539 8.56 -7.34 27.05
C ARG A 539 7.21 -7.71 27.66
N ASP A 540 7.15 -8.90 28.24
CA ASP A 540 5.95 -9.46 28.90
C ASP A 540 5.46 -8.56 30.04
#